data_AF-A0AAD3B309-F1
#
_entry.id   AF-A0AAD3B309-F1
#
_cell.length_a   1.000
_cell.length_b   1.000
_cell.length_c   1.000
_cell.angle_alpha   90.00
_cell.angle_beta   90.00
_cell.angle_gamma   90.00
#
_symmetry.space_group_name_H-M   'P 1'
#
loop_
_entity.id
_entity.type
_entity.pdbx_description
1 polymer ?
#
loop_
_entity_poly.entity_id
_entity_poly.type
_entity_poly.pdbx_seq_one_letter_code
_entity_poly.pdbx_strand_id
1 'polypeptide(L)'
;MLNLWGTGHGIGVQNNTTYFRTSDNFAWYKGGSHNHGPLNAGTNGTSLMTLNTSGNLVIGTTDLIKGKLHIEGSVNYQSQSYRYFVNRSDSNNIAKNSTGSYSLYASDRIGCVEFNAFSDLRIKEIKGNSDSQADLQTLLQIQVTDYHYKDKIANGNRPKKKVIGQQVADVYPQAVSTHVDVVPDIFESAIIEENWVTLNSHNLKIGDKVKIFWNDNDSQLFTVEDIKTDKFKIPLNHTGDIFVYGREVDDFHVVDYDALSMLHISATQELYKIIKKLEQKLNEKIKD
;
A
#
# COMPACT_ATOMS: atom_id res chain seq x y z
N MET A 1 38.09 26.23 8.14
CA MET A 1 37.48 25.10 7.39
C MET A 1 38.51 23.99 7.38
N LEU A 2 38.14 22.79 7.85
CA LEU A 2 38.95 21.59 7.75
C LEU A 2 38.62 20.90 6.43
N ASN A 3 39.59 20.87 5.53
CA ASN A 3 39.49 20.18 4.25
C ASN A 3 39.88 18.72 4.45
N LEU A 4 38.96 17.80 4.12
CA LEU A 4 39.18 16.36 4.23
C LEU A 4 39.75 15.80 2.90
N TRP A 5 39.29 16.34 1.77
CA TRP A 5 39.77 15.99 0.43
C TRP A 5 39.49 17.10 -0.58
N GLY A 6 40.53 17.88 -0.90
CA GLY A 6 40.40 19.11 -1.67
C GLY A 6 39.50 20.14 -0.98
N THR A 7 39.03 21.15 -1.71
CA THR A 7 38.09 22.16 -1.19
C THR A 7 36.62 21.71 -1.29
N GLY A 8 36.37 20.60 -1.99
CA GLY A 8 35.04 20.01 -2.18
C GLY A 8 34.57 19.15 -0.99
N HIS A 9 35.45 18.76 -0.07
CA HIS A 9 35.12 17.93 1.07
C HIS A 9 35.65 18.55 2.36
N GLY A 10 34.78 18.81 3.33
CA GLY A 10 35.22 19.43 4.56
C GLY A 10 34.14 19.71 5.59
N ILE A 11 34.60 20.19 6.73
CA ILE A 11 33.78 20.73 7.81
C ILE A 11 34.22 22.17 8.07
N GLY A 12 33.28 23.10 8.15
CA GLY A 12 33.60 24.51 8.26
C GLY A 12 32.52 25.32 8.94
N VAL A 13 32.78 26.62 9.05
CA VAL A 13 31.81 27.61 9.52
C VAL A 13 31.64 28.63 8.41
N GLN A 14 30.39 28.96 8.09
CA GLN A 14 30.02 30.04 7.18
C GLN A 14 29.09 30.99 7.93
N ASN A 15 29.58 32.19 8.23
CA ASN A 15 28.96 33.13 9.16
C ASN A 15 28.65 32.44 10.52
N ASN A 16 27.38 32.23 10.87
CA ASN A 16 26.93 31.58 12.11
C ASN A 16 26.44 30.13 11.89
N THR A 17 26.88 29.46 10.81
CA THR A 17 26.45 28.09 10.47
C THR A 17 27.65 27.17 10.33
N THR A 18 27.75 26.17 11.21
CA THR A 18 28.64 25.02 11.00
C THR A 18 28.07 24.14 9.89
N TYR A 19 28.88 23.77 8.90
CA TYR A 19 28.45 22.96 7.76
C TYR A 19 29.40 21.80 7.51
N PHE A 20 28.85 20.76 6.88
CA PHE A 20 29.58 19.68 6.23
C PHE A 20 29.45 19.85 4.71
N ARG A 21 30.52 19.56 3.97
CA ARG A 21 30.59 19.69 2.52
C ARG A 21 31.16 18.42 1.92
N THR A 22 30.57 18.00 0.81
CA THR A 22 31.00 16.89 -0.05
C THR A 22 30.71 17.29 -1.50
N SER A 23 31.42 16.71 -2.46
CA SER A 23 31.15 16.99 -3.88
C SER A 23 29.92 16.24 -4.38
N ASP A 24 29.64 15.06 -3.80
CA ASP A 24 28.55 14.20 -4.26
C ASP A 24 27.62 13.76 -3.12
N ASN A 25 28.04 12.78 -2.32
CA ASN A 25 27.15 12.07 -1.40
C ASN A 25 27.58 12.24 0.06
N PHE A 26 26.61 12.17 0.96
CA PHE A 26 26.84 11.79 2.35
C PHE A 26 26.29 10.40 2.62
N ALA A 27 27.01 9.63 3.43
CA ALA A 27 26.60 8.30 3.84
C ALA A 27 26.90 8.07 5.31
N TRP A 28 26.00 7.35 5.97
CA TRP A 28 26.14 6.95 7.37
C TRP A 28 26.05 5.43 7.43
N TYR A 29 27.14 4.79 7.88
CA TYR A 29 27.25 3.35 7.97
C TYR A 29 27.34 2.87 9.41
N LYS A 30 26.86 1.65 9.66
CA LYS A 30 27.17 0.88 10.87
C LYS A 30 28.23 -0.18 10.51
N GLY A 31 29.36 -0.17 11.23
CA GLY A 31 30.46 -1.10 10.96
C GLY A 31 31.09 -0.87 9.58
N GLY A 32 31.58 -1.95 8.98
CA GLY A 32 32.15 -1.93 7.64
C GLY A 32 33.64 -1.65 7.58
N SER A 33 34.12 -1.49 6.35
CA SER A 33 35.51 -1.18 6.02
C SER A 33 35.57 -0.15 4.90
N HIS A 34 36.71 0.50 4.72
CA HIS A 34 36.86 1.47 3.65
C HIS A 34 36.66 0.81 2.27
N ASN A 35 35.80 1.40 1.44
CA ASN A 35 35.59 1.02 0.05
C ASN A 35 35.56 2.29 -0.81
N HIS A 36 36.18 2.26 -1.98
CA HIS A 36 36.26 3.40 -2.89
C HIS A 36 34.98 3.63 -3.70
N GLY A 37 34.08 2.63 -3.75
CA GLY A 37 32.79 2.75 -4.41
C GLY A 37 31.85 3.71 -3.66
N PRO A 38 31.16 4.62 -4.36
CA PRO A 38 30.23 5.55 -3.72
C PRO A 38 29.09 4.80 -3.05
N LEU A 39 28.66 5.28 -1.88
CA LEU A 39 27.57 4.69 -1.07
C LEU A 39 27.79 3.20 -0.68
N ASN A 40 29.02 2.69 -0.83
CA ASN A 40 29.37 1.34 -0.43
C ASN A 40 29.89 1.32 1.03
N ALA A 41 29.20 0.59 1.90
CA ALA A 41 29.54 0.48 3.32
C ALA A 41 30.78 -0.38 3.60
N GLY A 42 31.34 -1.03 2.58
CA GLY A 42 32.42 -2.01 2.69
C GLY A 42 31.98 -3.33 3.30
N THR A 43 32.92 -4.27 3.39
CA THR A 43 32.65 -5.63 3.90
C THR A 43 32.15 -5.56 5.34
N ASN A 44 31.03 -6.25 5.63
CA ASN A 44 30.34 -6.23 6.93
C ASN A 44 29.80 -4.85 7.36
N GLY A 45 29.67 -3.90 6.42
CA GLY A 45 29.05 -2.61 6.66
C GLY A 45 27.57 -2.62 6.31
N THR A 46 26.78 -1.81 7.02
CA THR A 46 25.36 -1.59 6.70
C THR A 46 25.10 -0.11 6.43
N SER A 47 24.47 0.20 5.31
CA SER A 47 23.97 1.55 5.03
C SER A 47 22.75 1.87 5.88
N LEU A 48 22.86 2.91 6.71
CA LEU A 48 21.77 3.38 7.55
C LEU A 48 21.02 4.53 6.89
N MET A 49 21.77 5.50 6.37
CA MET A 49 21.23 6.70 5.75
C MET A 49 22.17 7.19 4.64
N THR A 50 21.61 7.76 3.58
CA THR A 50 22.37 8.42 2.52
C THR A 50 21.69 9.71 2.08
N LEU A 51 22.49 10.70 1.67
CA LEU A 51 22.03 11.91 0.97
C LEU A 51 22.78 11.97 -0.36
N ASN A 52 22.06 11.84 -1.47
CA ASN A 52 22.67 11.77 -2.79
C ASN A 52 22.78 13.14 -3.49
N THR A 53 23.40 13.16 -4.67
CA THR A 53 23.59 14.35 -5.52
C THR A 53 22.29 15.05 -5.92
N SER A 54 21.18 14.31 -5.99
CA SER A 54 19.83 14.84 -6.27
C SER A 54 19.14 15.43 -5.03
N GLY A 55 19.80 15.40 -3.87
CA GLY A 55 19.27 15.88 -2.59
C GLY A 55 18.21 14.95 -1.99
N ASN A 56 18.22 13.66 -2.34
CA ASN A 56 17.29 12.69 -1.76
C ASN A 56 17.90 12.09 -0.49
N LEU A 57 17.17 12.16 0.63
CA LEU A 57 17.54 11.56 1.90
C LEU A 57 16.88 10.18 2.01
N VAL A 58 17.68 9.12 2.07
CA VAL A 58 17.20 7.73 2.07
C VAL A 58 17.64 7.03 3.34
N ILE A 59 16.72 6.30 3.97
CA ILE A 59 16.93 5.53 5.20
C ILE A 59 16.54 4.07 4.93
N GLY A 60 17.41 3.13 5.29
CA GLY A 60 17.08 1.70 5.28
C GLY A 60 17.11 0.98 3.91
N THR A 61 17.44 1.67 2.82
CA THR A 61 17.62 1.04 1.50
C THR A 61 18.67 1.76 0.64
N THR A 62 19.22 1.04 -0.34
CA THR A 62 20.05 1.56 -1.43
C THR A 62 19.42 1.34 -2.80
N ASP A 63 18.18 0.83 -2.84
CA ASP A 63 17.46 0.49 -4.07
C ASP A 63 16.75 1.72 -4.67
N LEU A 64 15.79 1.47 -5.57
CA LEU A 64 15.01 2.51 -6.24
C LEU A 64 14.39 3.49 -5.23
N ILE A 65 14.82 4.75 -5.34
CA ILE A 65 14.34 5.85 -4.49
C ILE A 65 12.94 6.26 -4.93
N LYS A 66 11.98 6.18 -4.01
CA LYS A 66 10.56 6.44 -4.30
C LYS A 66 10.07 7.81 -3.82
N GLY A 67 10.90 8.60 -3.14
CA GLY A 67 10.58 9.97 -2.71
C GLY A 67 11.80 10.81 -2.29
N LYS A 68 11.61 12.12 -2.06
CA LYS A 68 12.69 13.02 -1.59
C LYS A 68 13.22 12.61 -0.23
N LEU A 69 12.34 12.24 0.69
CA LEU A 69 12.66 11.44 1.86
C LEU A 69 12.08 10.04 1.63
N HIS A 70 12.93 9.02 1.59
CA HIS A 70 12.52 7.62 1.50
C HIS A 70 12.91 6.91 2.79
N ILE A 71 11.91 6.44 3.53
CA ILE A 71 12.07 5.63 4.73
C ILE A 71 11.66 4.20 4.39
N GLU A 72 12.63 3.31 4.28
CA GLU A 72 12.41 1.87 4.10
C GLU A 72 12.58 1.14 5.43
N GLY A 73 11.62 0.27 5.74
CA GLY A 73 11.55 -0.51 6.97
C GLY A 73 10.71 0.15 8.07
N SER A 74 10.58 -0.60 9.17
CA SER A 74 9.80 -0.21 10.35
C SER A 74 10.41 -0.74 11.63
N VAL A 75 9.92 -0.26 12.77
CA VAL A 75 10.22 -0.80 14.09
C VAL A 75 8.94 -1.26 14.76
N ASN A 76 9.02 -2.33 15.55
CA ASN A 76 7.88 -2.84 16.31
C ASN A 76 7.52 -1.85 17.43
N TYR A 77 6.42 -1.10 17.23
CA TYR A 77 5.83 -0.23 18.24
C TYR A 77 4.44 -0.76 18.62
N GLN A 78 4.23 -1.06 19.91
CA GLN A 78 2.95 -1.55 20.41
C GLN A 78 1.91 -0.42 20.51
N SER A 79 1.28 -0.10 19.38
CA SER A 79 0.12 0.77 19.32
C SER A 79 -1.13 0.04 19.83
N GLN A 80 -1.82 0.61 20.83
CA GLN A 80 -3.12 0.10 21.27
C GLN A 80 -4.20 0.46 20.23
N SER A 81 -4.72 -0.56 19.53
CA SER A 81 -5.91 -0.50 18.66
C SER A 81 -6.01 0.71 17.71
N TYR A 82 -5.34 0.65 16.56
CA TYR A 82 -5.53 1.64 15.47
C TYR A 82 -6.44 1.11 14.35
N ARG A 83 -7.18 2.01 13.71
CA ARG A 83 -8.05 1.75 12.55
C ARG A 83 -7.31 2.11 11.26
N TYR A 84 -7.32 1.19 10.30
CA TYR A 84 -6.77 1.41 8.96
C TYR A 84 -7.69 2.34 8.16
N PHE A 85 -7.18 3.53 7.83
CA PHE A 85 -7.56 4.29 6.64
C PHE A 85 -6.52 3.96 5.58
N VAL A 86 -6.85 3.07 4.64
CA VAL A 86 -6.02 2.93 3.44
C VAL A 86 -6.78 3.64 2.35
N ASN A 87 -6.22 4.74 1.88
CA ASN A 87 -6.59 5.38 0.64
C ASN A 87 -5.29 5.43 -0.18
N ARG A 88 -5.21 4.65 -1.26
CA ARG A 88 -4.20 4.92 -2.28
C ARG A 88 -4.73 4.49 -3.63
N SER A 89 -5.02 5.51 -4.44
CA SER A 89 -5.43 5.43 -5.83
C SER A 89 -4.28 5.83 -6.75
N ASP A 90 -4.24 5.22 -7.93
CA ASP A 90 -4.03 5.90 -9.23
C ASP A 90 -4.71 5.03 -10.31
N SER A 91 -6.02 5.19 -10.58
CA SER A 91 -6.71 6.15 -11.48
C SER A 91 -6.73 5.76 -12.98
N ASN A 92 -7.74 4.95 -13.38
CA ASN A 92 -8.51 5.01 -14.67
C ASN A 92 -9.04 3.69 -15.30
N ASN A 93 -9.10 2.52 -14.64
CA ASN A 93 -9.41 1.26 -15.36
C ASN A 93 -8.54 1.04 -16.63
N ILE A 94 -7.40 1.73 -16.68
CA ILE A 94 -6.24 1.54 -17.54
C ILE A 94 -5.08 2.09 -16.71
N ALA A 95 -4.28 1.20 -16.11
CA ALA A 95 -3.05 1.61 -15.44
C ALA A 95 -2.10 2.24 -16.45
N LYS A 96 -2.02 3.58 -16.47
CA LYS A 96 -0.82 4.25 -16.98
C LYS A 96 0.12 4.42 -15.80
N ASN A 97 1.34 3.90 -15.93
CA ASN A 97 2.45 4.17 -15.01
C ASN A 97 2.62 5.69 -14.84
N SER A 98 2.00 6.23 -13.80
CA SER A 98 2.04 7.63 -13.40
C SER A 98 3.31 7.83 -12.58
N THR A 99 4.26 8.58 -13.12
CA THR A 99 5.48 8.97 -12.38
C THR A 99 5.14 10.19 -11.50
N GLY A 100 4.49 9.93 -10.36
CA GLY A 100 4.21 10.94 -9.35
C GLY A 100 5.42 11.18 -8.44
N SER A 101 5.82 12.43 -8.25
CA SER A 101 6.89 12.75 -7.30
C SER A 101 6.37 12.70 -5.87
N TYR A 102 6.98 11.87 -5.01
CA TYR A 102 6.72 11.89 -3.58
C TYR A 102 7.76 12.76 -2.84
N SER A 103 7.28 13.66 -1.99
CA SER A 103 8.17 14.35 -1.04
C SER A 103 8.58 13.43 0.12
N LEU A 104 7.66 12.58 0.58
CA LEU A 104 7.89 11.56 1.60
C LEU A 104 7.33 10.23 1.10
N TYR A 105 8.20 9.22 1.06
CA TYR A 105 7.83 7.82 0.89
C TYR A 105 8.22 7.08 2.18
N ALA A 106 7.26 6.38 2.77
CA ALA A 106 7.50 5.42 3.86
C ALA A 106 6.98 4.06 3.40
N SER A 107 7.77 3.00 3.56
CA SER A 107 7.34 1.61 3.28
C SER A 107 6.21 1.15 4.20
N ASP A 108 6.12 1.79 5.38
CA ASP A 108 5.20 1.46 6.45
C ASP A 108 4.38 2.68 6.88
N ARG A 109 3.70 2.57 8.02
CA ARG A 109 2.75 3.57 8.51
C ARG A 109 3.44 4.85 8.97
N ILE A 110 2.77 5.97 8.72
CA ILE A 110 3.09 7.24 9.34
C ILE A 110 2.23 7.37 10.61
N GLY A 111 2.88 7.32 11.78
CA GLY A 111 2.24 7.64 13.05
C GLY A 111 2.29 9.15 13.31
N CYS A 112 1.13 9.80 13.40
CA CYS A 112 1.02 11.21 13.72
C CYS A 112 -0.25 11.46 14.55
N VAL A 113 -0.22 12.50 15.40
CA VAL A 113 -1.42 12.94 16.13
C VAL A 113 -2.40 13.64 15.19
N GLU A 114 -1.87 14.35 14.19
CA GLU A 114 -2.65 15.13 13.23
C GLU A 114 -2.03 15.02 11.84
N PHE A 115 -2.88 14.96 10.82
CA PHE A 115 -2.51 14.98 9.40
C PHE A 115 -3.37 16.02 8.67
N ASN A 116 -2.72 17.05 8.12
CA ASN A 116 -3.41 18.10 7.38
C ASN A 116 -3.52 17.73 5.90
N ALA A 117 -4.70 17.30 5.48
CA ALA A 117 -5.05 17.19 4.07
C ALA A 117 -5.53 18.55 3.55
N PHE A 118 -4.74 19.19 2.67
CA PHE A 118 -5.10 20.49 2.11
C PHE A 118 -6.29 20.39 1.15
N SER A 119 -7.31 21.21 1.36
CA SER A 119 -8.50 21.28 0.52
C SER A 119 -8.95 22.74 0.38
N ASP A 120 -8.38 23.44 -0.60
CA ASP A 120 -8.69 24.85 -0.90
C ASP A 120 -9.46 24.95 -2.23
N LEU A 121 -10.37 25.91 -2.38
CA LEU A 121 -11.11 26.14 -3.63
C LEU A 121 -10.17 26.44 -4.80
N ARG A 122 -9.08 27.17 -4.55
CA ARG A 122 -8.15 27.65 -5.58
C ARG A 122 -7.28 26.54 -6.17
N ILE A 123 -7.23 25.38 -5.52
CA ILE A 123 -6.51 24.19 -6.02
C ILE A 123 -7.46 23.18 -6.67
N LYS A 124 -8.73 23.54 -6.91
CA LYS A 124 -9.76 22.66 -7.47
C LYS A 124 -10.41 23.26 -8.71
N GLU A 125 -10.60 22.43 -9.74
CA GLU A 125 -11.46 22.76 -10.88
C GLU A 125 -12.90 22.31 -10.57
N ILE A 126 -13.78 23.25 -10.22
CA ILE A 126 -15.14 22.93 -9.77
C ILE A 126 -16.03 22.59 -10.97
N LYS A 127 -16.60 21.37 -10.98
CA LYS A 127 -17.52 20.90 -12.02
C LYS A 127 -19.00 21.08 -11.67
N GLY A 128 -19.32 21.27 -10.39
CA GLY A 128 -20.68 21.41 -9.88
C GLY A 128 -20.86 20.72 -8.53
N ASN A 129 -22.08 20.76 -8.01
CA ASN A 129 -22.47 19.99 -6.82
C ASN A 129 -22.88 18.57 -7.22
N SER A 130 -22.76 17.62 -6.28
CA SER A 130 -23.23 16.24 -6.48
C SER A 130 -24.75 16.16 -6.61
N ASP A 131 -25.25 15.17 -7.34
CA ASP A 131 -26.66 14.81 -7.37
C ASP A 131 -27.00 13.93 -6.16
N SER A 132 -27.49 14.56 -5.09
CA SER A 132 -27.78 13.88 -3.83
C SER A 132 -28.86 12.79 -3.94
N GLN A 133 -29.77 12.89 -4.92
CA GLN A 133 -30.78 11.87 -5.16
C GLN A 133 -30.15 10.63 -5.76
N ALA A 134 -29.32 10.79 -6.79
CA ALA A 134 -28.55 9.70 -7.38
C ALA A 134 -27.60 9.06 -6.34
N ASP A 135 -26.91 9.89 -5.56
CA ASP A 135 -25.99 9.43 -4.51
C ASP A 135 -26.69 8.55 -3.47
N LEU A 136 -27.91 8.92 -3.05
CA LEU A 136 -28.71 8.08 -2.15
C LEU A 136 -29.05 6.73 -2.79
N GLN A 137 -29.44 6.70 -4.07
CA GLN A 137 -29.74 5.44 -4.76
C GLN A 137 -28.50 4.54 -4.87
N THR A 138 -27.32 5.13 -5.12
CA THR A 138 -26.05 4.41 -5.15
C THR A 138 -25.70 3.87 -3.75
N LEU A 139 -25.80 4.70 -2.71
CA LEU A 139 -25.48 4.28 -1.34
C LEU A 139 -26.34 3.09 -0.88
N LEU A 140 -27.63 3.09 -1.21
CA LEU A 140 -28.56 2.02 -0.81
C LEU A 140 -28.24 0.66 -1.46
N GLN A 141 -27.45 0.63 -2.52
CA GLN A 141 -26.99 -0.60 -3.17
C GLN A 141 -25.70 -1.14 -2.54
N ILE A 142 -24.98 -0.36 -1.73
CA ILE A 142 -23.73 -0.79 -1.08
C ILE A 142 -24.04 -1.65 0.15
N GLN A 143 -23.39 -2.81 0.23
CA GLN A 143 -23.59 -3.77 1.32
C GLN A 143 -22.47 -3.65 2.36
N VAL A 144 -22.86 -3.48 3.63
CA VAL A 144 -21.93 -3.60 4.76
C VAL A 144 -21.85 -5.06 5.16
N THR A 145 -20.64 -5.61 5.15
CA THR A 145 -20.37 -7.04 5.36
C THR A 145 -19.50 -7.26 6.59
N ASP A 146 -19.90 -8.23 7.42
CA ASP A 146 -19.08 -8.76 8.51
C ASP A 146 -18.17 -9.88 7.98
N TYR A 147 -16.85 -9.77 8.17
CA TYR A 147 -15.89 -10.77 7.70
C TYR A 147 -14.67 -10.92 8.63
N HIS A 148 -13.91 -12.00 8.41
CA HIS A 148 -12.55 -12.18 8.92
C HIS A 148 -11.60 -12.29 7.73
N TYR A 149 -10.36 -11.83 7.87
CA TYR A 149 -9.33 -12.14 6.90
C TYR A 149 -9.06 -13.65 6.92
N LYS A 150 -8.74 -14.22 5.74
CA LYS A 150 -8.27 -15.61 5.63
C LYS A 150 -6.94 -15.77 6.36
N ASP A 151 -5.99 -14.90 6.06
CA ASP A 151 -4.72 -14.79 6.79
C ASP A 151 -4.90 -13.97 8.08
N LYS A 152 -5.28 -14.68 9.14
CA LYS A 152 -5.48 -14.13 10.48
C LYS A 152 -4.19 -13.82 11.22
N ILE A 153 -3.06 -14.38 10.78
CA ILE A 153 -1.75 -14.19 11.42
C ILE A 153 -1.24 -12.81 11.02
N ALA A 154 -1.17 -12.50 9.73
CA ALA A 154 -0.71 -11.21 9.25
C ALA A 154 -1.71 -10.07 9.52
N ASN A 155 -3.02 -10.34 9.40
CA ASN A 155 -4.05 -9.29 9.44
C ASN A 155 -4.83 -9.21 10.77
N GLY A 156 -4.53 -10.11 11.70
CA GLY A 156 -5.20 -10.27 12.97
C GLY A 156 -6.56 -10.97 12.87
N ASN A 157 -6.94 -11.64 13.96
CA ASN A 157 -8.15 -12.47 14.04
C ASN A 157 -9.40 -11.72 14.58
N ARG A 158 -9.45 -10.39 14.50
CA ARG A 158 -10.62 -9.62 14.97
C ARG A 158 -11.68 -9.55 13.87
N PRO A 159 -12.97 -9.68 14.19
CA PRO A 159 -14.04 -9.46 13.22
C PRO A 159 -13.95 -8.05 12.64
N LYS A 160 -14.22 -7.93 11.34
CA LYS A 160 -14.24 -6.68 10.59
C LYS A 160 -15.65 -6.45 10.08
N LYS A 161 -16.12 -5.21 10.14
CA LYS A 161 -17.39 -4.74 9.56
C LYS A 161 -17.08 -3.64 8.57
N LYS A 162 -17.07 -3.97 7.28
CA LYS A 162 -16.66 -3.08 6.19
C LYS A 162 -17.35 -3.51 4.89
N VAL A 163 -17.08 -2.83 3.78
CA VAL A 163 -17.58 -3.19 2.44
C VAL A 163 -16.64 -4.19 1.75
N ILE A 164 -17.13 -4.87 0.71
CA ILE A 164 -16.34 -5.72 -0.18
C ILE A 164 -15.99 -4.94 -1.44
N GLY A 165 -14.70 -4.86 -1.79
CA GLY A 165 -14.21 -4.01 -2.88
C GLY A 165 -14.87 -4.31 -4.24
N GLN A 166 -15.06 -5.59 -4.57
CA GLN A 166 -15.73 -6.02 -5.80
C GLN A 166 -17.19 -5.51 -5.86
N GLN A 167 -17.94 -5.66 -4.77
CA GLN A 167 -19.34 -5.20 -4.70
C GLN A 167 -19.45 -3.68 -4.85
N VAL A 168 -18.49 -2.94 -4.27
CA VAL A 168 -18.43 -1.49 -4.43
C VAL A 168 -18.01 -1.12 -5.84
N ALA A 169 -17.13 -1.87 -6.49
CA ALA A 169 -16.72 -1.59 -7.88
C ALA A 169 -17.89 -1.68 -8.86
N ASP A 170 -18.80 -2.64 -8.64
CA ASP A 170 -20.02 -2.80 -9.46
C ASP A 170 -21.00 -1.62 -9.30
N VAL A 171 -21.09 -1.04 -8.10
CA VAL A 171 -22.09 -0.03 -7.74
C VAL A 171 -21.56 1.41 -7.83
N TYR A 172 -20.32 1.62 -7.41
CA TYR A 172 -19.67 2.92 -7.26
C TYR A 172 -18.17 2.82 -7.62
N PRO A 173 -17.86 2.57 -8.90
CA PRO A 173 -16.51 2.23 -9.36
C PRO A 173 -15.45 3.29 -9.03
N GLN A 174 -15.82 4.57 -8.96
CA GLN A 174 -14.88 5.65 -8.65
C GLN A 174 -14.30 5.60 -7.23
N ALA A 175 -14.91 4.84 -6.31
CA ALA A 175 -14.39 4.61 -4.97
C ALA A 175 -13.52 3.34 -4.87
N VAL A 176 -13.21 2.70 -5.99
CA VAL A 176 -12.41 1.47 -6.02
C VAL A 176 -11.29 1.60 -7.03
N SER A 177 -10.11 1.14 -6.62
CA SER A 177 -8.97 0.93 -7.51
C SER A 177 -8.52 -0.52 -7.43
N THR A 178 -7.75 -0.96 -8.43
CA THR A 178 -7.13 -2.29 -8.43
C THR A 178 -5.61 -2.17 -8.59
N HIS A 179 -4.88 -3.13 -8.03
CA HIS A 179 -3.44 -3.27 -8.25
C HIS A 179 -3.03 -4.75 -8.25
N VAL A 180 -1.78 -5.00 -8.64
CA VAL A 180 -1.19 -6.33 -8.58
C VAL A 180 -0.83 -6.68 -7.14
N ASP A 181 -1.41 -7.74 -6.60
CA ASP A 181 -1.09 -8.24 -5.27
C ASP A 181 -1.35 -9.76 -5.18
N VAL A 182 -1.03 -10.36 -4.04
CA VAL A 182 -1.22 -11.79 -3.81
C VAL A 182 -2.43 -12.04 -2.92
N VAL A 183 -3.34 -12.90 -3.38
CA VAL A 183 -4.51 -13.32 -2.60
C VAL A 183 -4.27 -14.66 -1.89
N PRO A 184 -4.77 -14.85 -0.65
CA PRO A 184 -4.72 -16.14 0.04
C PRO A 184 -5.85 -17.07 -0.43
N ASP A 185 -5.88 -17.40 -1.71
CA ASP A 185 -6.94 -18.23 -2.31
C ASP A 185 -6.66 -19.73 -2.26
N ILE A 186 -5.40 -20.12 -2.14
CA ILE A 186 -4.97 -21.50 -1.86
C ILE A 186 -4.78 -21.70 -0.35
N PHE A 187 -3.86 -20.94 0.26
CA PHE A 187 -3.62 -20.86 1.70
C PHE A 187 -3.51 -22.24 2.41
N GLU A 188 -2.65 -23.12 1.89
CA GLU A 188 -2.54 -24.53 2.30
C GLU A 188 -1.08 -24.98 2.43
N SER A 189 -0.82 -25.91 3.36
CA SER A 189 0.48 -26.61 3.44
C SER A 189 0.61 -27.65 2.33
N ALA A 190 1.80 -27.76 1.75
CA ALA A 190 2.08 -28.69 0.67
C ALA A 190 3.50 -29.27 0.83
N ILE A 191 3.78 -30.34 0.10
CA ILE A 191 5.13 -30.92 0.00
C ILE A 191 5.68 -30.62 -1.39
N ILE A 192 6.92 -30.13 -1.45
CA ILE A 192 7.66 -30.00 -2.70
C ILE A 192 8.74 -31.08 -2.80
N GLU A 193 8.80 -31.75 -3.95
CA GLU A 193 9.85 -32.71 -4.29
C GLU A 193 10.17 -32.59 -5.79
N GLU A 194 11.47 -32.49 -6.14
CA GLU A 194 11.92 -32.31 -7.53
C GLU A 194 11.18 -31.18 -8.26
N ASN A 195 11.01 -30.02 -7.60
CA ASN A 195 10.30 -28.84 -8.10
C ASN A 195 8.76 -29.01 -8.26
N TRP A 196 8.20 -30.17 -7.91
CA TRP A 196 6.76 -30.43 -7.95
C TRP A 196 6.13 -30.22 -6.58
N VAL A 197 5.19 -29.28 -6.51
CA VAL A 197 4.37 -29.01 -5.33
C VAL A 197 3.11 -29.86 -5.41
N THR A 198 2.92 -30.74 -4.43
CA THR A 198 1.72 -31.61 -4.33
C THR A 198 0.58 -30.86 -3.66
N LEU A 199 -0.52 -30.66 -4.38
CA LEU A 199 -1.71 -29.94 -3.92
C LEU A 199 -2.95 -30.51 -4.61
N ASN A 200 -3.81 -31.19 -3.84
CA ASN A 200 -4.89 -32.03 -4.37
C ASN A 200 -6.02 -31.27 -5.09
N SER A 201 -6.14 -29.96 -4.86
CA SER A 201 -7.18 -29.13 -5.48
C SER A 201 -6.61 -27.74 -5.76
N HIS A 202 -6.39 -27.43 -7.04
CA HIS A 202 -5.99 -26.09 -7.45
C HIS A 202 -6.60 -25.70 -8.80
N ASN A 203 -6.89 -24.41 -8.95
CA ASN A 203 -7.34 -23.82 -10.21
C ASN A 203 -6.21 -23.04 -10.92
N LEU A 204 -4.95 -23.46 -10.68
CA LEU A 204 -3.76 -22.86 -11.26
C LEU A 204 -3.68 -23.12 -12.78
N LYS A 205 -3.00 -22.21 -13.48
CA LYS A 205 -2.65 -22.32 -14.90
C LYS A 205 -1.15 -22.13 -15.10
N ILE A 206 -0.61 -22.71 -16.16
CA ILE A 206 0.78 -22.46 -16.57
C ILE A 206 0.93 -20.95 -16.81
N GLY A 207 1.97 -20.36 -16.21
CA GLY A 207 2.22 -18.91 -16.24
C GLY A 207 1.66 -18.14 -15.04
N ASP A 208 0.77 -18.72 -14.22
CA ASP A 208 0.36 -18.09 -12.96
C ASP A 208 1.58 -17.89 -12.04
N LYS A 209 1.60 -16.80 -11.27
CA LYS A 209 2.61 -16.63 -10.21
C LYS A 209 2.00 -16.96 -8.86
N VAL A 210 2.70 -17.78 -8.08
CA VAL A 210 2.24 -18.28 -6.78
C VAL A 210 3.23 -17.93 -5.70
N LYS A 211 2.75 -17.38 -4.59
CA LYS A 211 3.59 -17.05 -3.44
C LYS A 211 3.76 -18.29 -2.56
N ILE A 212 5.02 -18.70 -2.39
CA ILE A 212 5.41 -19.87 -1.62
C ILE A 212 6.25 -19.43 -0.42
N PHE A 213 6.08 -20.11 0.70
CA PHE A 213 6.92 -20.04 1.89
C PHE A 213 7.53 -21.43 2.14
N TRP A 214 8.84 -21.54 2.35
CA TRP A 214 9.50 -22.86 2.48
C TRP A 214 10.56 -22.93 3.60
N ASN A 215 10.58 -21.92 4.47
CA ASN A 215 11.31 -21.85 5.74
C ASN A 215 10.60 -20.81 6.63
N ASP A 216 10.99 -20.67 7.90
CA ASP A 216 10.34 -19.76 8.86
C ASP A 216 10.17 -18.30 8.38
N ASN A 217 11.05 -17.80 7.49
CA ASN A 217 10.99 -16.42 6.99
C ASN A 217 11.17 -16.26 5.47
N ASP A 218 11.43 -17.34 4.72
CA ASP A 218 11.66 -17.23 3.28
C ASP A 218 10.33 -17.26 2.52
N SER A 219 10.11 -16.27 1.66
CA SER A 219 8.96 -16.25 0.76
C SER A 219 9.29 -15.61 -0.59
N GLN A 220 8.71 -16.14 -1.66
CA GLN A 220 8.92 -15.65 -3.02
C GLN A 220 7.75 -16.02 -3.94
N LEU A 221 7.57 -15.24 -5.00
CA LEU A 221 6.69 -15.56 -6.11
C LEU A 221 7.42 -16.43 -7.15
N PHE A 222 6.85 -17.59 -7.45
CA PHE A 222 7.32 -18.47 -8.50
C PHE A 222 6.30 -18.56 -9.64
N THR A 223 6.78 -18.57 -10.87
CA THR A 223 5.93 -18.82 -12.04
C THR A 223 5.70 -20.32 -12.18
N VAL A 224 4.45 -20.73 -12.37
CA VAL A 224 4.08 -22.12 -12.62
C VAL A 224 4.52 -22.53 -14.02
N GLU A 225 5.40 -23.53 -14.09
CA GLU A 225 5.99 -24.03 -15.34
C GLU A 225 5.18 -25.17 -15.96
N ASP A 226 4.56 -26.00 -15.13
CA ASP A 226 3.81 -27.18 -15.57
C ASP A 226 2.72 -27.54 -14.54
N ILE A 227 1.66 -28.22 -14.99
CA ILE A 227 0.47 -28.52 -14.18
C ILE A 227 -0.02 -29.94 -14.44
N LYS A 228 -0.39 -30.61 -13.35
CA LYS A 228 -1.14 -31.86 -13.29
C LYS A 228 -2.33 -31.68 -12.35
N THR A 229 -3.20 -32.69 -12.28
CA THR A 229 -4.42 -32.63 -11.47
C THR A 229 -4.16 -32.39 -9.98
N ASP A 230 -3.06 -32.94 -9.46
CA ASP A 230 -2.72 -33.02 -8.04
C ASP A 230 -1.40 -32.31 -7.71
N LYS A 231 -0.76 -31.65 -8.68
CA LYS A 231 0.53 -30.99 -8.49
C LYS A 231 0.84 -29.99 -9.58
N PHE A 232 1.67 -29.02 -9.24
CA PHE A 232 2.21 -28.04 -10.18
C PHE A 232 3.73 -27.89 -9.99
N LYS A 233 4.41 -27.44 -11.04
CA LYS A 233 5.87 -27.31 -11.04
C LYS A 233 6.30 -25.86 -10.94
N ILE A 234 7.29 -25.58 -10.09
CA ILE A 234 7.90 -24.25 -9.92
C ILE A 234 9.43 -24.35 -9.84
N PRO A 235 10.19 -23.32 -10.23
CA PRO A 235 11.65 -23.34 -10.20
C PRO A 235 12.20 -23.06 -8.79
N LEU A 236 11.87 -23.91 -7.82
CA LEU A 236 12.36 -23.84 -6.44
C LEU A 236 13.18 -25.10 -6.10
N ASN A 237 14.50 -24.95 -6.01
CA ASN A 237 15.41 -26.02 -5.60
C ASN A 237 15.33 -26.26 -4.08
N HIS A 238 14.26 -26.90 -3.64
CA HIS A 238 13.98 -27.29 -2.25
C HIS A 238 13.21 -28.62 -2.25
N THR A 239 13.39 -29.40 -1.18
CA THR A 239 12.60 -30.61 -0.93
C THR A 239 12.13 -30.57 0.52
N GLY A 240 10.83 -30.69 0.75
CA GLY A 240 10.26 -30.67 2.09
C GLY A 240 8.90 -29.99 2.17
N ASP A 241 8.53 -29.60 3.40
CA ASP A 241 7.29 -28.92 3.70
C ASP A 241 7.35 -27.46 3.27
N ILE A 242 6.30 -27.02 2.57
CA ILE A 242 6.11 -25.64 2.15
C ILE A 242 4.69 -25.19 2.49
N PHE A 243 4.46 -23.88 2.42
CA PHE A 243 3.14 -23.28 2.52
C PHE A 243 2.84 -22.47 1.25
N VAL A 244 1.77 -22.85 0.56
CA VAL A 244 1.28 -22.20 -0.64
C VAL A 244 0.28 -21.14 -0.22
N TYR A 245 0.67 -19.87 -0.29
CA TYR A 245 -0.20 -18.77 0.13
C TYR A 245 -1.34 -18.56 -0.86
N GLY A 246 -1.00 -18.47 -2.15
CA GLY A 246 -1.98 -18.27 -3.22
C GLY A 246 -1.40 -17.49 -4.40
N ARG A 247 -2.28 -17.04 -5.29
CA ARG A 247 -1.92 -16.48 -6.59
C ARG A 247 -1.69 -14.97 -6.55
N GLU A 248 -0.77 -14.49 -7.37
CA GLU A 248 -0.73 -13.09 -7.81
C GLU A 248 -1.93 -12.83 -8.73
N VAL A 249 -2.66 -11.76 -8.46
CA VAL A 249 -3.78 -11.28 -9.26
C VAL A 249 -3.55 -9.82 -9.62
N ASP A 250 -4.00 -9.39 -10.79
CA ASP A 250 -3.90 -8.01 -11.27
C ASP A 250 -5.14 -7.15 -10.94
N ASP A 251 -6.16 -7.77 -10.32
CA ASP A 251 -7.42 -7.17 -9.94
C ASP A 251 -7.63 -7.14 -8.42
N PHE A 252 -6.58 -6.92 -7.61
CA PHE A 252 -6.74 -6.80 -6.17
C PHE A 252 -7.43 -5.47 -5.80
N HIS A 253 -8.66 -5.53 -5.26
CA HIS A 253 -9.49 -4.34 -5.05
C HIS A 253 -9.13 -3.58 -3.75
N VAL A 254 -8.96 -2.26 -3.86
CA VAL A 254 -8.74 -1.33 -2.74
C VAL A 254 -9.84 -0.26 -2.74
N VAL A 255 -10.46 -0.07 -1.58
CA VAL A 255 -11.59 0.85 -1.41
C VAL A 255 -11.11 2.20 -0.86
N ASP A 256 -11.47 3.28 -1.53
CA ASP A 256 -11.39 4.65 -1.04
C ASP A 256 -12.55 4.94 -0.08
N TYR A 257 -12.26 4.87 1.22
CA TYR A 257 -13.26 5.15 2.26
C TYR A 257 -13.62 6.64 2.38
N ASP A 258 -12.80 7.55 1.87
CA ASP A 258 -13.13 8.98 1.85
C ASP A 258 -14.20 9.25 0.78
N ALA A 259 -14.06 8.65 -0.42
CA ALA A 259 -15.07 8.70 -1.47
C ALA A 259 -16.42 8.13 -0.99
N LEU A 260 -16.41 7.00 -0.28
CA LEU A 260 -17.62 6.44 0.35
C LEU A 260 -18.20 7.36 1.44
N SER A 261 -17.34 8.00 2.23
CA SER A 261 -17.78 8.93 3.26
C SER A 261 -18.44 10.18 2.64
N MET A 262 -17.90 10.70 1.54
CA MET A 262 -18.51 11.84 0.83
C MET A 262 -19.83 11.45 0.15
N LEU A 263 -19.93 10.25 -0.44
CA LEU A 263 -21.18 9.70 -0.94
C LEU A 263 -22.24 9.65 0.18
N HIS A 264 -21.86 9.17 1.36
CA HIS A 264 -22.74 9.08 2.52
C HIS A 264 -23.21 10.47 3.01
N ILE A 265 -22.32 11.47 3.06
CA ILE A 265 -22.71 12.84 3.42
C ILE A 265 -23.77 13.37 2.44
N SER A 266 -23.54 13.23 1.13
CA SER A 266 -24.49 13.68 0.10
C SER A 266 -25.85 12.97 0.22
N ALA A 267 -25.84 11.64 0.36
CA ALA A 267 -27.05 10.85 0.55
C ALA A 267 -27.81 11.23 1.83
N THR A 268 -27.11 11.55 2.92
CA THR A 268 -27.73 12.00 4.18
C THR A 268 -28.42 13.35 4.01
N GLN A 269 -27.83 14.26 3.23
CA GLN A 269 -28.49 15.53 2.87
C GLN A 269 -29.75 15.29 2.06
N GLU A 270 -29.77 14.30 1.16
CA GLU A 270 -30.99 13.91 0.43
C GLU A 270 -32.07 13.36 1.36
N LEU A 271 -31.70 12.44 2.27
CA LEU A 271 -32.64 11.91 3.26
C LEU A 271 -33.29 13.03 4.07
N TYR A 272 -32.52 14.06 4.47
CA TYR A 272 -33.07 15.23 5.15
C TYR A 272 -34.08 16.01 4.28
N LYS A 273 -33.79 16.21 2.99
CA LYS A 273 -34.73 16.86 2.04
C LYS A 273 -36.04 16.06 1.93
N ILE A 274 -35.95 14.73 1.83
CA ILE A 274 -37.11 13.84 1.77
C ILE A 274 -37.94 13.95 3.05
N ILE A 275 -37.30 13.92 4.23
CA ILE A 275 -37.97 14.06 5.53
C ILE A 275 -38.76 15.39 5.58
N LYS A 276 -38.13 16.51 5.22
CA LYS A 276 -38.79 17.83 5.21
C LYS A 276 -39.99 17.88 4.28
N LYS A 277 -39.89 17.27 3.10
CA LYS A 277 -40.99 17.18 2.14
C LYS A 277 -42.16 16.34 2.68
N LEU A 278 -41.88 15.27 3.40
CA LEU A 278 -42.90 14.43 4.03
C LEU A 278 -43.59 15.15 5.20
N GLU A 279 -42.84 15.85 6.05
CA GLU A 279 -43.38 16.67 7.15
C GLU A 279 -44.36 17.73 6.61
N GLN A 280 -44.00 18.43 5.54
CA GLN A 280 -44.87 19.43 4.94
C GLN A 280 -46.20 18.82 4.46
N LYS A 281 -46.13 17.71 3.71
CA LYS A 281 -47.33 17.02 3.22
C LYS A 281 -48.23 16.51 4.35
N LEU A 282 -47.63 16.06 5.45
CA LEU A 282 -48.38 15.63 6.62
C LEU A 282 -49.11 16.81 7.28
N ASN A 283 -48.44 17.96 7.43
CA ASN A 283 -49.02 19.16 8.00
C ASN A 283 -50.15 19.74 7.14
N GLU A 284 -50.06 19.60 5.82
CA GLU A 284 -51.15 19.97 4.90
C GLU A 284 -52.36 19.05 5.12
N LYS A 285 -52.16 17.73 5.22
CA LYS A 285 -53.25 16.77 5.46
C LYS A 285 -53.92 16.87 6.83
N ILE A 286 -53.23 17.36 7.85
CA ILE A 286 -53.81 17.53 9.20
C ILE A 286 -54.71 18.78 9.28
N LYS A 287 -54.59 19.69 8.32
CA LYS A 287 -55.39 20.93 8.26
C LYS A 287 -56.72 20.77 7.52
N ASP A 288 -56.92 19.65 6.83
CA ASP A 288 -58.17 19.26 6.14
C ASP A 288 -58.98 18.29 7.01
#